data_AF-A0A2H6FCV2-F1
#
_entry.id   AF-A0A2H6FCV2-F1
#
_cell.length_a   1.000
_cell.length_b   1.000
_cell.length_c   1.000
_cell.angle_alpha   90.00
_cell.angle_beta   90.00
_cell.angle_gamma   90.00
#
_symmetry.space_group_name_H-M   'P 1'
#
loop_
_entity.id
_entity.type
_entity.pdbx_description
1 polymer ?
#
loop_
_entity_poly.entity_id
_entity_poly.type
_entity_poly.pdbx_seq_one_letter_code
_entity_poly.pdbx_strand_id
1 'polypeptide(L)'
;MNCYHPIFCFTSEGDCLAAELRAGNVHSSDGVLDVTKPLVERYREWFRLFWFRGGVAFAKPEVYEYCENRRISYFIRLPMNEILKELIAEDLNRPMGRPPKSGVKVRVFDIRYQARSWSRERRVVCKIAWHYDELFPWVHHDQFKAFCR
;
A
#
# COMPACT_ATOMS: atom_id res chain seq x y z
N MET A 1 -0.08 29.60 11.55
CA MET A 1 0.57 29.10 10.33
C MET A 1 -0.35 28.04 9.75
N ASN A 2 -0.92 28.27 8.56
CA ASN A 2 -1.84 27.31 7.94
C ASN A 2 -1.02 26.36 7.08
N CYS A 3 -0.66 25.20 7.65
CA CYS A 3 -0.04 24.12 6.88
C CYS A 3 -1.14 23.35 6.14
N TYR A 4 -0.88 22.96 4.89
CA TYR A 4 -1.81 22.15 4.09
C TYR A 4 -1.20 20.78 3.80
N HIS A 5 -2.05 19.75 3.72
CA HIS A 5 -1.64 18.39 3.38
C HIS A 5 -2.22 17.99 2.00
N PRO A 6 -1.39 17.90 0.95
CA PRO A 6 -1.88 17.64 -0.39
C PRO A 6 -2.28 16.17 -0.57
N ILE A 7 -3.31 15.93 -1.39
CA ILE A 7 -3.55 14.66 -2.07
C ILE A 7 -3.23 14.88 -3.55
N PHE A 8 -2.43 13.99 -4.12
CA PHE A 8 -2.17 13.97 -5.55
C PHE A 8 -2.61 12.64 -6.16
N CYS A 9 -3.14 12.70 -7.37
CA CYS A 9 -3.43 11.54 -8.19
C CYS A 9 -2.67 11.67 -9.51
N PHE A 10 -1.91 10.64 -9.86
CA PHE A 10 -1.11 10.61 -11.07
C PHE A 10 -1.42 9.37 -11.92
N THR A 11 -1.19 9.48 -13.22
CA THR A 11 -1.09 8.31 -14.11
C THR A 11 0.19 7.51 -13.82
N SER A 12 0.32 6.32 -14.39
CA SER A 12 1.56 5.55 -14.33
C SER A 12 2.73 6.22 -15.05
N GLU A 13 2.43 7.12 -15.99
CA GLU A 13 3.42 7.87 -16.78
C GLU A 13 3.84 9.18 -16.08
N GLY A 14 3.14 9.55 -15.01
CA GLY A 14 3.48 10.72 -14.18
C GLY A 14 2.61 11.95 -14.42
N ASP A 15 1.59 11.87 -15.27
CA ASP A 15 0.67 12.98 -15.49
C ASP A 15 -0.22 13.20 -14.28
N CYS A 16 -0.33 14.46 -13.85
CA CYS A 16 -1.20 14.83 -12.73
C CYS A 16 -2.66 14.82 -13.18
N LEU A 17 -3.46 13.91 -12.62
CA LEU A 17 -4.90 13.82 -12.86
C LEU A 17 -5.71 14.71 -11.92
N ALA A 18 -5.26 14.85 -10.68
CA ALA A 18 -5.90 15.70 -9.69
C ALA A 18 -4.93 16.09 -8.56
N ALA A 19 -5.17 17.25 -7.97
CA ALA A 19 -4.52 17.71 -6.75
C ALA A 19 -5.55 18.41 -5.86
N GLU A 20 -5.58 18.05 -4.58
CA GLU A 20 -6.45 18.70 -3.58
C GLU A 20 -5.62 19.10 -2.35
N LEU A 21 -5.75 20.35 -1.94
CA LEU A 21 -5.12 20.88 -0.73
C LEU A 21 -6.11 20.80 0.42
N ARG A 22 -5.72 20.12 1.50
CA ARG A 22 -6.54 19.99 2.70
C ARG A 22 -5.90 20.70 3.88
N ALA A 23 -6.72 21.14 4.84
CA ALA A 23 -6.23 21.72 6.07
C ALA A 23 -5.28 20.73 6.79
N GLY A 24 -4.12 21.20 7.25
CA GLY A 24 -3.09 20.32 7.82
C GLY A 24 -3.44 19.68 9.16
N ASN A 25 -4.61 19.99 9.72
CA ASN A 25 -5.13 19.39 10.94
C ASN A 25 -6.09 18.20 10.69
N VAL A 26 -6.37 17.85 9.42
CA VAL A 26 -7.16 16.65 9.08
C VAL A 26 -6.28 15.41 8.93
N HIS A 27 -6.85 14.22 9.09
CA HIS A 27 -6.09 12.97 8.96
C HIS A 27 -5.57 12.82 7.53
N SER A 28 -4.39 12.21 7.33
CA SER A 28 -3.72 12.17 6.02
C SER A 28 -4.52 11.52 4.89
N SER A 29 -5.62 10.87 5.20
CA SER A 29 -6.47 10.15 4.24
C SER A 29 -7.93 10.58 4.23
N ASP A 30 -8.27 11.68 4.89
CA ASP A 30 -9.58 12.31 4.73
C ASP A 30 -9.70 12.89 3.31
N GLY A 31 -10.78 12.60 2.59
CA GLY A 31 -10.99 13.09 1.23
C GLY A 31 -10.38 12.24 0.11
N VAL A 32 -9.72 11.11 0.39
CA VAL A 32 -9.14 10.32 -0.72
C VAL A 32 -10.20 9.80 -1.70
N LEU A 33 -11.36 9.39 -1.19
CA LEU A 33 -12.47 8.95 -2.04
C LEU A 33 -13.13 10.11 -2.78
N ASP A 34 -13.08 11.32 -2.22
CA ASP A 34 -13.65 12.52 -2.85
C ASP A 34 -12.81 12.93 -4.07
N VAL A 35 -11.49 12.75 -4.01
CA VAL A 35 -10.60 12.90 -5.18
C VAL A 35 -10.73 11.72 -6.16
N THR A 36 -10.86 10.50 -5.64
CA THR A 36 -10.78 9.27 -6.48
C THR A 36 -12.07 9.01 -7.26
N LYS A 37 -13.25 9.22 -6.65
CA LYS A 37 -14.55 8.89 -7.26
C LYS A 37 -14.78 9.63 -8.59
N PRO A 38 -14.61 10.96 -8.68
CA PRO A 38 -14.85 11.68 -9.92
C PRO A 38 -13.89 11.24 -11.04
N LEU A 39 -12.65 10.90 -10.70
CA LEU A 39 -11.67 10.39 -11.67
C LEU A 39 -12.09 9.03 -12.21
N VAL A 40 -12.44 8.09 -11.33
CA VAL A 40 -12.91 6.77 -11.75
C VAL A 40 -14.14 6.90 -12.62
N GLU A 41 -15.10 7.74 -12.25
CA GLU A 41 -16.34 7.95 -13.02
C GLU A 41 -16.06 8.55 -14.40
N ARG A 42 -15.22 9.60 -14.46
CA ARG A 42 -14.82 10.24 -15.72
C ARG A 42 -14.16 9.27 -16.69
N TYR A 43 -13.27 8.42 -16.20
CA TYR A 43 -12.45 7.54 -17.04
C TYR A 43 -13.09 6.17 -17.26
N ARG A 44 -14.22 5.86 -16.60
CA ARG A 44 -14.82 4.53 -16.58
C ARG A 44 -15.18 3.99 -17.96
N GLU A 45 -15.64 4.87 -18.83
CA GLU A 45 -16.06 4.50 -20.18
C GLU A 45 -14.87 4.21 -21.10
N TRP A 46 -13.71 4.77 -20.80
CA TRP A 46 -12.50 4.61 -21.62
C TRP A 46 -11.64 3.43 -21.18
N PHE A 47 -11.69 3.07 -19.89
CA PHE A 47 -10.84 2.01 -19.34
C PHE A 47 -11.66 0.93 -18.63
N ARG A 48 -11.45 -0.31 -19.04
CA ARG A 48 -12.06 -1.47 -18.38
C ARG A 48 -11.34 -1.86 -17.08
N LEU A 49 -10.04 -1.61 -17.00
CA LEU A 49 -9.19 -1.98 -15.88
C LEU A 49 -8.63 -0.73 -15.20
N PHE A 50 -8.80 -0.66 -13.89
CA PHE A 50 -8.26 0.41 -13.05
C PHE A 50 -7.36 -0.19 -11.98
N TRP A 51 -6.18 0.39 -11.81
CA TRP A 51 -5.25 0.05 -10.75
C TRP A 51 -5.08 1.22 -9.80
N PHE A 52 -5.55 1.05 -8.56
CA PHE A 52 -5.38 2.04 -7.51
C PHE A 52 -4.10 1.75 -6.72
N ARG A 53 -3.14 2.68 -6.73
CA ARG A 53 -1.93 2.57 -5.91
C ARG A 53 -1.95 3.61 -4.81
N GLY A 54 -1.80 3.15 -3.56
CA GLY A 54 -1.90 4.02 -2.39
C GLY A 54 -0.76 3.82 -1.37
N GLY A 55 -0.36 4.92 -0.73
CA GLY A 55 0.46 4.90 0.48
C GLY A 55 -0.32 4.49 1.74
N VAL A 56 0.39 4.42 2.88
CA VAL A 56 -0.14 3.94 4.18
C VAL A 56 -1.41 4.66 4.60
N ALA A 57 -1.46 5.97 4.38
CA ALA A 57 -2.62 6.78 4.76
C ALA A 57 -3.92 6.22 4.17
N PHE A 58 -3.89 5.66 2.96
CA PHE A 58 -5.07 5.19 2.24
C PHE A 58 -5.52 3.78 2.65
N ALA A 59 -4.89 3.15 3.65
CA ALA A 59 -5.25 1.85 4.19
C ALA A 59 -6.54 1.86 5.04
N LYS A 60 -7.56 2.59 4.60
CA LYS A 60 -8.86 2.74 5.26
C LYS A 60 -9.87 1.71 4.73
N PRO A 61 -10.72 1.10 5.57
CA PRO A 61 -11.72 0.11 5.16
C PRO A 61 -12.57 0.54 3.96
N GLU A 62 -13.06 1.78 3.98
CA GLU A 62 -13.91 2.36 2.94
C GLU A 62 -13.22 2.48 1.58
N VAL A 63 -11.89 2.62 1.55
CA VAL A 63 -11.11 2.68 0.31
C VAL A 63 -11.04 1.30 -0.34
N TYR A 64 -10.79 0.26 0.46
CA TYR A 64 -10.79 -1.11 -0.02
C TYR A 64 -12.18 -1.50 -0.55
N GLU A 65 -13.22 -1.22 0.22
CA GLU A 65 -14.60 -1.55 -0.16
C GLU A 65 -15.03 -0.80 -1.43
N TYR A 66 -14.67 0.47 -1.55
CA TYR A 66 -14.91 1.22 -2.79
C TYR A 66 -14.23 0.56 -3.99
N CYS A 67 -12.94 0.21 -3.88
CA CYS A 67 -12.21 -0.44 -4.96
C CYS A 67 -12.85 -1.79 -5.33
N GLU A 68 -13.16 -2.61 -4.34
CA GLU A 68 -13.78 -3.94 -4.52
C GLU A 68 -15.15 -3.83 -5.21
N ASN A 69 -16.02 -2.95 -4.73
CA ASN A 69 -17.36 -2.73 -5.30
C ASN A 69 -17.30 -2.19 -6.74
N ARG A 70 -16.28 -1.40 -7.06
CA ARG A 70 -16.07 -0.85 -8.41
C ARG A 70 -15.16 -1.72 -9.28
N ARG A 71 -14.76 -2.93 -8.84
CA ARG A 71 -13.86 -3.82 -9.59
C ARG A 71 -12.55 -3.13 -10.01
N ILE A 72 -11.96 -2.40 -9.06
CA ILE A 72 -10.68 -1.71 -9.20
C ILE A 72 -9.64 -2.57 -8.48
N SER A 73 -8.62 -3.04 -9.19
CA SER A 73 -7.50 -3.72 -8.55
C SER A 73 -6.72 -2.69 -7.74
N TYR A 74 -6.18 -3.07 -6.57
CA TYR A 74 -5.48 -2.11 -5.72
C TYR A 74 -4.18 -2.65 -5.14
N PHE A 75 -3.24 -1.74 -4.90
CA PHE A 75 -1.98 -1.96 -4.21
C PHE A 75 -1.82 -0.85 -3.17
N ILE A 76 -2.35 -1.09 -1.97
CA ILE A 76 -2.34 -0.11 -0.89
C ILE A 76 -1.36 -0.58 0.18
N ARG A 77 -0.41 0.27 0.50
CA ARG A 77 0.59 -0.01 1.54
C ARG A 77 -0.10 -0.09 2.90
N LEU A 78 0.24 -1.11 3.68
CA LEU A 78 -0.27 -1.27 5.04
C LEU A 78 0.74 -0.74 6.06
N PRO A 79 0.27 -0.10 7.14
CA PRO A 79 1.12 0.14 8.29
C PRO A 79 1.49 -1.20 8.93
N MET A 80 2.75 -1.33 9.35
CA MET A 80 3.18 -2.46 10.15
C MET A 80 2.43 -2.46 11.50
N ASN A 81 1.92 -3.61 11.93
CA ASN A 81 1.34 -3.81 13.26
C ASN A 81 1.88 -5.12 13.88
N GLU A 82 1.68 -5.32 15.18
CA GLU A 82 2.25 -6.47 15.89
C GLU A 82 1.81 -7.82 15.29
N ILE A 83 0.55 -7.95 14.87
CA ILE A 83 0.05 -9.18 14.23
C ILE A 83 0.81 -9.45 12.91
N LEU A 84 0.99 -8.42 12.07
CA LEU A 84 1.75 -8.56 10.83
C LEU A 84 3.22 -8.87 11.08
N LYS A 85 3.82 -8.34 12.17
CA LYS A 85 5.20 -8.66 12.58
C LYS A 85 5.31 -10.11 13.03
N GLU A 86 4.39 -10.58 13.86
CA GLU A 86 4.34 -11.98 14.32
C GLU A 86 4.24 -12.94 13.13
N LEU A 87 3.39 -12.62 12.15
CA LEU A 87 3.22 -13.44 10.93
C LEU A 87 4.49 -13.56 10.08
N ILE A 88 5.43 -12.62 10.20
CA ILE A 88 6.72 -12.68 9.48
C ILE A 88 7.91 -12.93 10.41
N ALA A 89 7.69 -13.16 11.71
CA ALA A 89 8.76 -13.18 12.71
C ALA A 89 9.80 -14.27 12.41
N GLU A 90 9.35 -15.46 12.03
CA GLU A 90 10.22 -16.58 11.64
C GLU A 90 11.08 -16.24 10.40
N ASP A 91 10.51 -15.44 9.51
CA ASP A 91 11.07 -15.04 8.23
C ASP A 91 11.95 -13.80 8.29
N LEU A 92 11.88 -13.01 9.37
CA LEU A 92 12.77 -11.89 9.62
C LEU A 92 14.20 -12.35 9.91
N ASN A 93 14.37 -13.58 10.40
CA ASN A 93 15.67 -14.19 10.58
C ASN A 93 16.39 -14.27 9.24
N ARG A 94 17.63 -13.78 9.22
CA ARG A 94 18.47 -13.86 8.02
C ARG A 94 18.53 -15.32 7.56
N PRO A 95 18.16 -15.64 6.31
CA PRO A 95 18.16 -17.02 5.83
C PRO A 95 19.56 -17.63 5.97
N MET A 96 19.66 -18.79 6.62
CA MET A 96 20.92 -19.49 6.88
C MET A 96 21.70 -19.73 5.57
N GLY A 97 23.01 -19.46 5.59
CA GLY A 97 23.90 -19.65 4.45
C GLY A 97 24.91 -18.50 4.28
N ARG A 98 25.85 -18.68 3.33
CA ARG A 98 26.86 -17.65 3.01
C ARG A 98 26.17 -16.36 2.54
N PRO A 99 26.59 -15.18 3.03
CA PRO A 99 26.15 -13.91 2.46
C PRO A 99 26.30 -13.92 0.93
N PRO A 100 25.32 -13.42 0.15
CA PRO A 100 25.52 -13.23 -1.28
C PRO A 100 26.76 -12.35 -1.46
N LYS A 101 27.69 -12.68 -2.37
CA LYS A 101 28.94 -11.90 -2.55
C LYS A 101 28.69 -10.47 -3.05
N SER A 102 27.48 -10.18 -3.50
CA SER A 102 26.97 -8.89 -3.96
C SER A 102 25.44 -8.97 -4.09
N GLY A 103 24.74 -7.84 -3.94
CA GLY A 103 23.31 -7.71 -4.29
C GLY A 103 22.32 -7.82 -3.12
N VAL A 104 21.03 -7.74 -3.46
CA VAL A 104 19.91 -7.78 -2.50
C VAL A 104 19.22 -9.14 -2.56
N LYS A 105 19.20 -9.87 -1.45
CA LYS A 105 18.36 -11.07 -1.34
C LYS A 105 16.94 -10.62 -1.04
N VAL A 106 15.96 -11.10 -1.80
CA VAL A 106 14.54 -10.75 -1.62
C VAL A 106 13.75 -12.00 -1.34
N ARG A 107 12.84 -11.94 -0.37
CA ARG A 107 11.80 -12.94 -0.13
C ARG A 107 10.44 -12.26 -0.16
N VAL A 108 9.50 -12.88 -0.86
CA VAL A 108 8.13 -12.37 -1.00
C VAL A 108 7.18 -13.39 -0.39
N PHE A 109 6.25 -12.90 0.42
CA PHE A 109 5.22 -13.68 1.07
C PHE A 109 3.86 -13.25 0.58
N ASP A 110 2.97 -14.23 0.53
CA ASP A 110 1.59 -14.05 0.15
C ASP A 110 0.73 -14.63 1.26
N ILE A 111 0.15 -13.74 2.06
CA ILE A 111 -0.66 -14.13 3.22
C ILE A 111 -2.07 -13.60 3.03
N ARG A 112 -3.03 -14.30 3.64
CA ARG A 112 -4.37 -13.75 3.79
C ARG A 112 -4.50 -13.18 5.19
N TYR A 113 -4.97 -11.94 5.26
CA TYR A 113 -4.99 -11.15 6.49
C TYR A 113 -6.29 -10.36 6.57
N GLN A 114 -6.89 -10.33 7.75
CA GLN A 114 -8.06 -9.53 8.04
C GLN A 114 -7.77 -8.64 9.24
N ALA A 115 -7.63 -7.33 9.02
CA ALA A 115 -7.62 -6.39 10.12
C ALA A 115 -9.01 -6.35 10.79
N ARG A 116 -9.06 -6.05 12.09
CA ARG A 116 -10.35 -5.97 12.82
C ARG A 116 -11.34 -4.98 12.19
N SER A 117 -10.84 -3.89 11.60
CA SER A 117 -11.66 -2.87 10.94
C SER A 117 -12.13 -3.27 9.54
N TRP A 118 -11.73 -4.44 9.04
CA TRP A 118 -12.06 -4.90 7.69
C TRP A 118 -13.26 -5.83 7.70
N SER A 119 -14.20 -5.56 6.78
CA SER A 119 -15.38 -6.39 6.54
C SER A 119 -15.04 -7.80 6.00
N ARG A 120 -13.86 -8.00 5.41
CA ARG A 120 -13.42 -9.28 4.87
C ARG A 120 -11.90 -9.43 4.89
N GLU A 121 -11.46 -10.67 4.83
CA GLU A 121 -10.07 -11.05 4.59
C GLU A 121 -9.59 -10.53 3.22
N ARG A 122 -8.36 -10.01 3.19
CA ARG A 122 -7.70 -9.53 1.98
C ARG A 122 -6.35 -10.21 1.81
N ARG A 123 -5.94 -10.35 0.56
CA ARG A 123 -4.60 -10.82 0.23
C ARG A 123 -3.60 -9.72 0.53
N VAL A 124 -2.53 -10.06 1.23
CA VAL A 124 -1.48 -9.14 1.65
C VAL A 124 -0.15 -9.72 1.21
N VAL A 125 0.59 -8.92 0.43
CA VAL A 125 1.92 -9.29 -0.05
C VAL A 125 2.97 -8.58 0.79
N CYS A 126 3.91 -9.34 1.34
CA CYS A 126 5.07 -8.83 2.08
C CYS A 126 6.35 -9.02 1.26
N LYS A 127 7.24 -8.03 1.22
CA LYS A 127 8.55 -8.14 0.55
C LYS A 127 9.69 -7.83 1.51
N ILE A 128 10.38 -8.85 2.01
CA ILE A 128 11.58 -8.70 2.83
C ILE A 128 12.83 -8.63 1.93
N ALA A 129 13.71 -7.66 2.19
CA ALA A 129 14.96 -7.46 1.45
C ALA A 129 16.15 -7.41 2.41
N TRP A 130 17.16 -8.23 2.16
CA TRP A 130 18.44 -8.23 2.88
C TRP A 130 19.53 -7.66 1.97
N HIS A 131 20.17 -6.59 2.43
CA HIS A 131 21.30 -5.98 1.76
C HIS A 131 22.61 -6.60 2.27
N TYR A 132 23.66 -6.52 1.44
CA TYR A 132 24.93 -7.22 1.65
C TYR A 132 25.69 -6.77 2.92
N ASP A 133 25.66 -5.46 3.21
CA ASP A 133 26.46 -4.83 4.26
C ASP A 133 25.69 -4.54 5.55
N GLU A 134 24.52 -5.17 5.73
CA GLU A 134 23.63 -4.86 6.85
C GLU A 134 23.29 -6.10 7.67
N LEU A 135 23.37 -5.95 8.98
CA LEU A 135 23.12 -7.04 9.93
C LEU A 135 21.63 -7.44 9.97
N PHE A 136 20.75 -6.48 9.69
CA PHE A 136 19.30 -6.65 9.71
C PHE A 136 18.72 -6.41 8.31
N PRO A 137 17.68 -7.15 7.87
CA PRO A 137 16.95 -6.81 6.66
C PRO A 137 16.40 -5.39 6.75
N TRP A 138 16.30 -4.72 5.61
CA TRP A 138 15.52 -3.50 5.50
C TRP A 138 14.03 -3.83 5.61
N VAL A 139 13.52 -3.83 6.83
CA VAL A 139 12.07 -3.81 7.10
C VAL A 139 11.58 -2.37 6.99
N HIS A 140 11.77 -1.72 5.84
CA HIS A 140 11.22 -0.39 5.62
C HIS A 140 9.69 -0.40 5.73
N HIS A 141 9.09 0.76 6.00
CA HIS A 141 7.65 1.03 6.07
C HIS A 141 6.82 0.63 4.81
N ASP A 142 7.42 -0.08 3.84
CA ASP A 142 6.96 -0.33 2.47
C ASP A 142 6.65 -1.82 2.19
N GLN A 143 6.77 -2.67 3.21
CA GLN A 143 6.82 -4.12 3.09
C GLN A 143 5.49 -4.75 2.74
N PHE A 144 4.41 -4.31 3.39
CA PHE A 144 3.09 -4.91 3.24
C PHE A 144 2.23 -4.11 2.29
N LYS A 145 1.65 -4.79 1.32
CA LYS A 145 0.62 -4.23 0.44
C LYS A 145 -0.60 -5.11 0.49
N ALA A 146 -1.73 -4.54 0.90
CA ALA A 146 -3.02 -5.13 0.60
C ALA A 146 -3.19 -5.11 -0.92
N PHE A 147 -3.51 -6.27 -1.46
CA PHE A 147 -3.63 -6.52 -2.88
C PHE A 147 -4.94 -7.22 -3.15
N CYS A 148 -5.69 -6.70 -4.12
CA CYS A 148 -6.80 -7.40 -4.74
C CYS A 148 -6.70 -7.22 -6.24
N ARG A 149 -6.96 -8.30 -6.99
CA ARG A 149 -6.94 -8.32 -8.45
C ARG A 149 -8.32 -8.06 -9.00
#